data_AF-X0ZNE7-F1
#
_entry.id   AF-X0ZNE7-F1
#
_cell.length_a   1.000
_cell.length_b   1.000
_cell.length_c   1.000
_cell.angle_alpha   90.00
_cell.angle_beta   90.00
_cell.angle_gamma   90.00
#
_symmetry.space_group_name_H-M   'P 1'
#
loop_
_entity.id
_entity.type
_entity.pdbx_description
1 polymer ?
#
loop_
_entity_poly.entity_id
_entity_poly.type
_entity_poly.pdbx_seq_one_letter_code
_entity_poly.pdbx_strand_id
1 'polypeptide(L)'
;MKRNKLVWSSFCVVMLTSLAVTGTLQAAEIESSIARGAKLYDKWYKVIDVDAPTESHSLYPPDKAYAEKPGSNWRCKECHGWDYRGRDGAYASGKHSTGIPGIDGTAGASAESIIATLKADTHGFGKLLSGPDFTDLANFVSKGQVDMDASIDRAYRDRGKGPLLRLPGSGPCRYRVPGRAASLTNLAGRLRIQSSCAAGV
;
A
#
# COMPACT_ATOMS: atom_id res chain seq x y z
N MET A 1 -38.30 51.05 11.52
CA MET A 1 -37.99 49.60 11.63
C MET A 1 -36.48 49.40 11.74
N LYS A 2 -35.93 49.17 12.93
CA LYS A 2 -34.49 48.94 13.15
C LYS A 2 -34.20 47.45 12.92
N ARG A 3 -33.54 47.11 11.80
CA ARG A 3 -33.15 45.73 11.47
C ARG A 3 -32.03 45.30 12.42
N ASN A 4 -32.27 44.23 13.17
CA ASN A 4 -31.38 43.68 14.21
C ASN A 4 -30.16 43.00 13.56
N LYS A 5 -29.13 43.78 13.20
CA LYS A 5 -27.90 43.29 12.54
C LYS A 5 -27.12 42.26 13.38
N LEU A 6 -27.32 42.27 14.70
CA LEU A 6 -26.61 41.39 15.64
C LEU A 6 -27.06 39.93 15.56
N VAL A 7 -28.33 39.68 15.23
CA VAL A 7 -28.89 38.31 15.16
C VAL A 7 -28.47 37.61 13.86
N TRP A 8 -28.20 38.37 12.79
CA TRP A 8 -27.79 37.81 11.51
C TRP A 8 -26.30 37.41 11.49
N SER A 9 -25.45 38.15 12.21
CA SER A 9 -24.01 37.85 12.30
C SER A 9 -23.73 36.57 13.11
N SER A 10 -24.50 36.29 14.16
CA SER A 10 -24.34 35.07 14.97
C SER A 10 -24.79 33.81 14.22
N PHE A 11 -25.77 33.91 13.32
CA PHE A 11 -26.21 32.77 12.50
C PHE A 11 -25.18 32.35 11.46
N CYS A 12 -24.42 33.29 10.88
CA CYS A 12 -23.35 32.99 9.94
C CYS A 12 -22.16 32.27 10.59
N VAL A 13 -21.77 32.66 11.81
CA VAL A 13 -20.62 32.04 12.51
C VAL A 13 -20.92 30.58 12.89
N VAL A 14 -22.12 30.27 13.38
CA VAL A 14 -22.52 28.91 13.78
C VAL A 14 -22.66 27.94 12.58
N MET A 15 -23.10 28.46 11.42
CA MET A 15 -23.20 27.66 10.17
C MET A 15 -21.81 27.34 9.59
N LEU A 16 -20.89 28.30 9.59
CA LEU A 16 -19.51 28.10 9.09
C LEU A 16 -18.72 27.12 9.97
N THR A 17 -18.88 27.17 11.30
CA THR A 17 -18.21 26.20 12.20
C THR A 17 -18.73 24.77 12.02
N SER A 18 -20.03 24.61 11.74
CA SER A 18 -20.63 23.28 11.54
C SER A 18 -20.18 22.61 10.23
N LEU A 19 -19.97 23.37 9.16
CA LEU A 19 -19.47 22.86 7.87
C LEU A 19 -18.01 22.42 7.93
N ALA A 20 -17.17 23.09 8.74
CA ALA A 20 -15.76 22.72 8.87
C ALA A 20 -15.58 21.36 9.56
N VAL A 21 -16.42 21.04 10.56
CA VAL A 21 -16.35 19.78 11.31
C VAL A 21 -16.73 18.56 10.45
N THR A 22 -17.77 18.68 9.61
CA THR A 22 -18.20 17.57 8.75
C THR A 22 -17.18 17.24 7.66
N GLY A 23 -16.52 18.24 7.09
CA GLY A 23 -15.46 18.05 6.08
C GLY A 23 -14.25 17.27 6.62
N THR A 24 -13.82 17.57 7.87
CA THR A 24 -12.69 16.86 8.48
C THR A 24 -12.98 15.39 8.78
N LEU A 25 -14.22 15.07 9.18
CA LEU A 25 -14.63 13.68 9.44
C LEU A 25 -14.65 12.87 8.13
N GLN A 26 -15.20 13.44 7.06
CA GLN A 26 -15.25 12.75 5.77
C GLN A 26 -13.85 12.49 5.20
N ALA A 27 -12.91 13.42 5.38
CA ALA A 27 -11.51 13.19 5.00
C ALA A 27 -10.89 12.05 5.82
N ALA A 28 -11.08 12.01 7.14
CA ALA A 28 -10.56 10.95 8.00
C ALA A 28 -11.10 9.56 7.63
N GLU A 29 -12.38 9.45 7.27
CA GLU A 29 -13.00 8.21 6.81
C GLU A 29 -12.41 7.71 5.47
N ILE A 30 -12.11 8.62 4.54
CA ILE A 30 -11.48 8.25 3.26
C ILE A 30 -10.04 7.77 3.51
N GLU A 31 -9.28 8.45 4.35
CA GLU A 31 -7.90 8.04 4.68
C GLU A 31 -7.87 6.68 5.39
N SER A 32 -8.81 6.42 6.31
CA SER A 32 -8.91 5.12 6.98
C SER A 32 -9.29 4.00 6.00
N SER A 33 -10.19 4.28 5.06
CA SER A 33 -10.58 3.39 3.97
C SER A 33 -9.40 3.06 3.06
N ILE A 34 -8.63 4.07 2.64
CA ILE A 34 -7.40 3.89 1.84
C ILE A 34 -6.37 3.04 2.60
N ALA A 35 -6.13 3.34 3.88
CA ALA A 35 -5.17 2.61 4.69
C ALA A 35 -5.58 1.14 4.89
N ARG A 36 -6.87 0.86 5.06
CA ARG A 36 -7.39 -0.52 5.12
C ARG A 36 -7.28 -1.21 3.76
N GLY A 37 -7.60 -0.51 2.66
CA GLY A 37 -7.44 -0.99 1.29
C GLY A 37 -6.01 -1.41 0.97
N ALA A 38 -5.01 -0.66 1.43
CA ALA A 38 -3.60 -1.03 1.29
C ALA A 38 -3.25 -2.36 2.01
N LYS A 39 -3.83 -2.58 3.20
CA LYS A 39 -3.66 -3.86 3.92
C LYS A 39 -4.34 -5.01 3.19
N LEU A 40 -5.53 -4.78 2.63
CA LEU A 40 -6.25 -5.77 1.82
C LEU A 40 -5.42 -6.15 0.57
N TYR A 41 -4.85 -5.15 -0.11
CA TYR A 41 -3.97 -5.35 -1.26
C TYR A 41 -2.73 -6.21 -0.93
N ASP A 42 -2.16 -6.03 0.26
CA ASP A 42 -1.05 -6.87 0.72
C ASP A 42 -1.49 -8.29 1.06
N LYS A 43 -2.54 -8.46 1.88
CA LYS A 43 -2.96 -9.77 2.39
C LYS A 43 -4.39 -9.77 2.93
N TRP A 44 -5.37 -9.66 2.02
CA TRP A 44 -6.79 -9.54 2.33
C TRP A 44 -7.32 -10.54 3.36
N TYR A 45 -6.99 -11.82 3.22
CA TYR A 45 -7.52 -12.88 4.11
C TYR A 45 -7.08 -12.68 5.58
N LYS A 46 -5.92 -12.05 5.83
CA LYS A 46 -5.52 -11.69 7.20
C LYS A 46 -6.19 -10.43 7.73
N VAL A 47 -6.64 -9.54 6.87
CA VAL A 47 -7.33 -8.31 7.27
C VAL A 47 -8.78 -8.60 7.65
N ILE A 48 -9.43 -9.51 6.93
CA ILE A 48 -10.82 -9.92 7.22
C ILE A 48 -10.90 -11.16 8.12
N ASP A 49 -9.76 -11.62 8.64
CA ASP A 49 -9.63 -12.74 9.57
C ASP A 49 -10.26 -14.06 9.08
N VAL A 50 -9.93 -14.44 7.84
CA VAL A 50 -10.28 -15.74 7.26
C VAL A 50 -9.03 -16.53 6.89
N ASP A 51 -9.21 -17.84 6.69
CA ASP A 51 -8.13 -18.68 6.20
C ASP A 51 -7.73 -18.30 4.78
N ALA A 52 -6.44 -18.50 4.48
CA ALA A 52 -5.95 -18.34 3.13
C ALA A 52 -6.63 -19.37 2.21
N PRO A 53 -6.89 -19.02 0.93
CA PRO A 53 -7.37 -20.00 -0.04
C PRO A 53 -6.45 -21.22 -0.10
N THR A 54 -7.06 -22.38 -0.33
CA THR A 54 -6.37 -23.67 -0.46
C THR A 54 -6.07 -24.03 -1.92
N GLU A 55 -6.78 -23.43 -2.85
CA GLU A 55 -6.57 -23.60 -4.29
C GLU A 55 -5.87 -22.38 -4.88
N SER A 56 -5.03 -22.59 -5.89
CA SER A 56 -4.30 -21.52 -6.54
C SER A 56 -5.20 -20.61 -7.37
N HIS A 57 -4.88 -19.32 -7.39
CA HIS A 57 -5.59 -18.34 -8.19
C HIS A 57 -5.49 -18.68 -9.68
N SER A 58 -6.62 -18.71 -10.39
CA SER A 58 -6.73 -19.13 -11.80
C SER A 58 -5.83 -18.35 -12.77
N LEU A 59 -5.73 -17.03 -12.59
CA LEU A 59 -4.86 -16.16 -13.40
C LEU A 59 -3.38 -16.17 -13.00
N TYR A 60 -3.01 -16.80 -11.89
CA TYR A 60 -1.60 -16.83 -11.51
C TYR A 60 -0.85 -17.77 -12.47
N PRO A 61 0.25 -17.33 -13.12
CA PRO A 61 0.84 -18.14 -14.17
C PRO A 61 1.45 -19.44 -13.60
N PRO A 62 1.14 -20.61 -14.19
CA PRO A 62 1.48 -21.91 -13.61
C PRO A 62 2.99 -22.21 -13.62
N ASP A 63 3.77 -21.49 -14.43
CA ASP A 63 5.23 -21.63 -14.56
C ASP A 63 6.01 -20.77 -13.54
N LYS A 64 5.34 -20.05 -12.62
CA LYS A 64 5.99 -19.13 -11.67
C LYS A 64 6.15 -19.71 -10.27
N ALA A 65 7.07 -19.14 -9.49
CA ALA A 65 7.55 -19.69 -8.21
C ALA A 65 6.49 -19.89 -7.11
N TYR A 66 5.33 -19.24 -7.22
CA TYR A 66 4.22 -19.33 -6.27
C TYR A 66 2.96 -19.98 -6.87
N ALA A 67 3.08 -20.69 -8.00
CA ALA A 67 1.96 -21.35 -8.67
C ALA A 67 1.26 -22.38 -7.78
N GLU A 68 2.00 -23.07 -6.92
CA GLU A 68 1.46 -24.06 -5.96
C GLU A 68 1.29 -23.50 -4.54
N LYS A 69 1.32 -22.16 -4.39
CA LYS A 69 1.30 -21.49 -3.08
C LYS A 69 0.11 -20.55 -3.01
N PRO A 70 -1.10 -21.06 -2.73
CA PRO A 70 -2.33 -20.29 -2.80
C PRO A 70 -2.35 -19.11 -1.82
N GLY A 71 -1.79 -19.27 -0.62
CA GLY A 71 -1.61 -18.14 0.32
C GLY A 71 -0.71 -17.02 -0.18
N SER A 72 0.11 -17.25 -1.23
CA SER A 72 0.92 -16.22 -1.88
C SER A 72 0.25 -15.68 -3.14
N ASN A 73 -0.25 -16.55 -4.02
CA ASN A 73 -0.75 -16.16 -5.33
C ASN A 73 -2.13 -15.47 -5.33
N TRP A 74 -2.88 -15.53 -4.21
CA TRP A 74 -4.12 -14.76 -4.02
C TRP A 74 -3.91 -13.33 -3.51
N ARG A 75 -2.67 -12.90 -3.28
CA ARG A 75 -2.36 -11.55 -2.81
C ARG A 75 -2.27 -10.63 -4.02
N CYS A 76 -3.00 -9.52 -4.03
CA CYS A 76 -3.01 -8.57 -5.16
C CYS A 76 -1.59 -8.13 -5.53
N LYS A 77 -0.77 -7.85 -4.52
CA LYS A 77 0.63 -7.46 -4.73
C LYS A 77 1.51 -8.54 -5.36
N GLU A 78 1.17 -9.82 -5.24
CA GLU A 78 2.00 -10.90 -5.81
C GLU A 78 1.95 -10.82 -7.34
N CYS A 79 0.79 -10.48 -7.90
CA CYS A 79 0.60 -10.27 -9.33
C CYS A 79 0.99 -8.85 -9.76
N HIS A 80 0.52 -7.83 -9.04
CA HIS A 80 0.61 -6.43 -9.45
C HIS A 80 1.78 -5.64 -8.84
N GLY A 81 2.63 -6.31 -8.05
CA GLY A 81 3.78 -5.71 -7.39
C GLY A 81 3.41 -4.97 -6.11
N TRP A 82 4.31 -4.99 -5.12
CA TRP A 82 4.16 -4.15 -3.92
C TRP A 82 4.31 -2.65 -4.22
N ASP A 83 4.93 -2.34 -5.35
CA ASP A 83 5.17 -0.99 -5.87
C ASP A 83 4.21 -0.59 -7.00
N TYR A 84 3.11 -1.35 -7.14
CA TYR A 84 2.00 -1.09 -8.06
C TYR A 84 2.31 -1.21 -9.55
N ARG A 85 3.54 -1.56 -9.92
CA ARG A 85 4.02 -1.56 -11.33
C ARG A 85 4.17 -2.97 -11.92
N GLY A 86 3.93 -4.02 -11.13
CA GLY A 86 3.97 -5.41 -11.58
C GLY A 86 5.26 -5.74 -12.35
N ARG A 87 5.09 -6.24 -13.59
CA ARG A 87 6.19 -6.56 -14.52
C ARG A 87 7.09 -5.38 -14.88
N ASP A 88 6.60 -4.15 -14.75
CA ASP A 88 7.31 -2.92 -15.13
C ASP A 88 7.99 -2.27 -13.89
N GLY A 89 7.95 -2.96 -12.74
CA GLY A 89 8.44 -2.47 -11.45
C GLY A 89 9.39 -3.40 -10.74
N ALA A 90 9.30 -3.42 -9.40
CA ALA A 90 10.16 -4.22 -8.54
C ALA A 90 10.03 -5.73 -8.79
N TYR A 91 8.90 -6.17 -9.36
CA TYR A 91 8.62 -7.56 -9.72
C TYR A 91 8.89 -7.86 -11.20
N ALA A 92 9.61 -7.00 -11.93
CA ALA A 92 10.05 -7.28 -13.30
C ALA A 92 10.86 -8.57 -13.43
N SER A 93 11.61 -8.96 -12.39
CA SER A 93 12.47 -10.14 -12.39
C SER A 93 12.52 -10.84 -11.03
N GLY A 94 13.09 -12.05 -10.99
CA GLY A 94 13.25 -12.84 -9.78
C GLY A 94 12.00 -13.66 -9.43
N LYS A 95 11.96 -14.19 -8.20
CA LYS A 95 10.94 -15.16 -7.77
C LYS A 95 9.50 -14.63 -7.78
N HIS A 96 9.32 -13.31 -7.71
CA HIS A 96 8.01 -12.65 -7.72
C HIS A 96 7.58 -12.20 -9.13
N SER A 97 8.38 -12.48 -10.16
CA SER A 97 8.03 -12.09 -11.52
C SER A 97 6.93 -12.96 -12.09
N THR A 98 5.82 -12.32 -12.43
CA THR A 98 4.64 -12.95 -13.03
C THR A 98 4.47 -12.57 -14.50
N GLY A 99 4.99 -11.41 -14.93
CA GLY A 99 4.70 -10.82 -16.24
C GLY A 99 3.37 -10.06 -16.31
N ILE A 100 2.65 -9.95 -15.19
CA ILE A 100 1.37 -9.25 -15.09
C ILE A 100 1.62 -7.75 -14.92
N PRO A 101 0.86 -6.85 -15.60
CA PRO A 101 0.99 -5.41 -15.41
C PRO A 101 0.66 -4.98 -13.98
N GLY A 102 1.17 -3.80 -13.61
CA GLY A 102 0.79 -3.10 -12.40
C GLY A 102 -0.66 -2.58 -12.40
N ILE A 103 -1.02 -1.91 -11.30
CA ILE A 103 -2.26 -1.14 -11.14
C ILE A 103 -2.03 0.38 -11.29
N ASP A 104 -0.80 0.82 -11.55
CA ASP A 104 -0.45 2.23 -11.69
C ASP A 104 -1.28 2.94 -12.78
N GLY A 105 -1.63 2.25 -13.87
CA GLY A 105 -2.52 2.76 -14.90
C GLY A 105 -4.00 2.91 -14.49
N THR A 106 -4.40 2.47 -13.30
CA THR A 106 -5.78 2.57 -12.79
C THR A 106 -5.93 3.61 -11.67
N ALA A 107 -4.87 4.35 -11.35
CA ALA A 107 -4.98 5.52 -10.47
C ALA A 107 -5.98 6.54 -11.06
N GLY A 108 -6.88 7.04 -10.23
CA GLY A 108 -7.97 7.93 -10.63
C GLY A 108 -9.17 7.26 -11.32
N ALA A 109 -9.14 5.95 -11.57
CA ALA A 109 -10.30 5.24 -12.11
C ALA A 109 -11.49 5.25 -11.13
N SER A 110 -12.71 5.08 -11.66
CA SER A 110 -13.91 5.06 -10.81
C SER A 110 -13.95 3.81 -9.93
N ALA A 111 -14.52 3.96 -8.73
CA ALA A 111 -14.63 2.86 -7.79
C ALA A 111 -15.46 1.70 -8.38
N GLU A 112 -16.53 2.02 -9.12
CA GLU A 112 -17.40 1.05 -9.74
C GLU A 112 -16.66 0.19 -10.76
N SER A 113 -15.79 0.80 -11.59
CA SER A 113 -14.98 0.08 -12.56
C SER A 113 -14.00 -0.88 -11.88
N ILE A 114 -13.34 -0.43 -10.81
CA ILE A 114 -12.39 -1.25 -10.06
C ILE A 114 -13.10 -2.44 -9.40
N ILE A 115 -14.25 -2.18 -8.76
CA ILE A 115 -15.04 -3.23 -8.09
C ILE A 115 -15.57 -4.24 -9.11
N ALA A 116 -16.01 -3.79 -10.28
CA ALA A 116 -16.45 -4.69 -11.35
C ALA A 116 -15.31 -5.62 -11.80
N THR A 117 -14.10 -5.09 -12.00
CA THR A 117 -12.91 -5.89 -12.34
C THR A 117 -12.58 -6.92 -11.26
N LEU A 118 -12.60 -6.54 -9.98
CA LEU A 118 -12.30 -7.45 -8.87
C LEU A 118 -13.35 -8.57 -8.73
N LYS A 119 -14.62 -8.27 -9.02
CA LYS A 119 -15.72 -9.23 -8.95
C LYS A 119 -15.82 -10.15 -10.16
N ALA A 120 -15.28 -9.75 -11.31
CA ALA A 120 -15.30 -10.56 -12.52
C ALA A 120 -14.69 -11.94 -12.26
N ASP A 121 -15.21 -12.97 -12.93
CA ASP A 121 -14.79 -14.37 -12.74
C ASP A 121 -13.28 -14.59 -12.96
N THR A 122 -12.64 -13.71 -13.72
CA THR A 122 -11.20 -13.71 -13.93
C THR A 122 -10.44 -13.42 -12.63
N HIS A 123 -10.86 -12.46 -11.80
CA HIS A 123 -10.25 -12.18 -10.49
C HIS A 123 -10.90 -12.98 -9.35
N GLY A 124 -12.20 -13.28 -9.43
CA GLY A 124 -12.86 -14.22 -8.53
C GLY A 124 -13.08 -13.76 -7.09
N PHE A 125 -12.95 -12.47 -6.76
CA PHE A 125 -13.15 -12.00 -5.37
C PHE A 125 -14.61 -11.84 -4.97
N GLY A 126 -15.56 -11.94 -5.91
CA GLY A 126 -16.98 -11.60 -5.68
C GLY A 126 -17.65 -12.33 -4.52
N LYS A 127 -17.17 -13.55 -4.18
CA LYS A 127 -17.67 -14.35 -3.06
C LYS A 127 -16.76 -14.32 -1.82
N LEU A 128 -15.60 -13.69 -1.93
CA LEU A 128 -14.54 -13.70 -0.91
C LEU A 128 -14.52 -12.40 -0.09
N LEU A 129 -14.96 -11.30 -0.68
CA LEU A 129 -14.91 -9.96 -0.10
C LEU A 129 -16.30 -9.36 0.05
N SER A 130 -16.50 -8.58 1.11
CA SER A 130 -17.74 -7.85 1.37
C SER A 130 -17.79 -6.51 0.62
N GLY A 131 -18.97 -5.87 0.58
CA GLY A 131 -19.12 -4.54 0.01
C GLY A 131 -18.11 -3.50 0.55
N PRO A 132 -17.95 -3.38 1.88
CA PRO A 132 -16.93 -2.51 2.48
C PRO A 132 -15.50 -2.83 2.06
N ASP A 133 -15.14 -4.12 1.93
CA ASP A 133 -13.80 -4.52 1.48
C ASP A 133 -13.51 -4.05 0.05
N PHE A 134 -14.52 -4.16 -0.82
CA PHE A 134 -14.43 -3.67 -2.19
C PHE A 134 -14.30 -2.14 -2.23
N THR A 135 -15.03 -1.41 -1.39
CA THR A 135 -14.92 0.05 -1.29
C THR A 135 -13.52 0.46 -0.86
N ASP A 136 -12.94 -0.20 0.15
CA ASP A 136 -11.60 0.12 0.64
C ASP A 136 -10.52 -0.18 -0.41
N LEU A 137 -10.61 -1.34 -1.08
CA LEU A 137 -9.73 -1.67 -2.19
C LEU A 137 -9.85 -0.66 -3.33
N ALA A 138 -11.07 -0.27 -3.70
CA ALA A 138 -11.30 0.69 -4.77
C ALA A 138 -10.74 2.08 -4.42
N ASN A 139 -10.93 2.54 -3.18
CA ASN A 139 -10.33 3.78 -2.69
C ASN A 139 -8.80 3.71 -2.72
N PHE A 140 -8.21 2.60 -2.27
CA PHE A 140 -6.77 2.41 -2.33
C PHE A 140 -6.23 2.40 -3.76
N VAL A 141 -6.83 1.61 -4.67
CA VAL A 141 -6.38 1.51 -6.06
C VAL A 141 -6.57 2.84 -6.79
N SER A 142 -7.67 3.56 -6.57
CA SER A 142 -7.95 4.82 -7.25
C SER A 142 -7.13 5.99 -6.67
N LYS A 143 -7.02 6.09 -5.35
CA LYS A 143 -6.54 7.31 -4.66
C LYS A 143 -5.34 7.08 -3.73
N GLY A 144 -5.07 5.84 -3.36
CA GLY A 144 -4.07 5.47 -2.35
C GLY A 144 -2.71 5.04 -2.89
N GLN A 145 -2.53 5.02 -4.21
CA GLN A 145 -1.24 4.73 -4.82
C GLN A 145 -0.29 5.92 -4.62
N VAL A 146 0.83 5.68 -3.97
CA VAL A 146 1.88 6.70 -3.77
C VAL A 146 3.01 6.50 -4.76
N ASP A 147 3.70 7.59 -5.12
CA ASP A 147 4.94 7.50 -5.90
C ASP A 147 6.02 6.83 -5.05
N MET A 148 6.21 5.54 -5.30
CA MET A 148 7.20 4.75 -4.59
C MET A 148 8.63 5.19 -4.91
N ASP A 149 8.89 5.76 -6.08
CA ASP A 149 10.24 6.14 -6.54
C ASP A 149 10.77 7.36 -5.79
N ALA A 150 9.86 8.20 -5.31
CA ALA A 150 10.19 9.28 -4.38
C ALA A 150 10.75 8.73 -3.05
N SER A 151 10.36 7.51 -2.66
CA SER A 151 10.65 6.93 -1.34
C SER A 151 11.65 5.78 -1.37
N ILE A 152 12.00 5.21 -2.53
CA ILE A 152 12.86 4.02 -2.63
C ILE A 152 13.99 4.22 -3.65
N ASP A 153 15.13 3.61 -3.39
CA ASP A 153 16.18 3.44 -4.40
C ASP A 153 16.07 2.07 -5.06
N ARG A 154 15.54 2.04 -6.29
CA ARG A 154 15.40 0.83 -7.10
C ARG A 154 16.74 0.20 -7.52
N ALA A 155 17.80 1.00 -7.63
CA ALA A 155 19.13 0.51 -7.97
C ALA A 155 19.77 -0.26 -6.80
N TYR A 156 19.25 -0.08 -5.58
CA TYR A 156 19.68 -0.86 -4.44
C TYR A 156 19.13 -2.29 -4.48
N ARG A 157 20.04 -3.26 -4.60
CA ARG A 157 19.72 -4.70 -4.62
C ARG A 157 20.50 -5.44 -3.55
N ASP A 158 20.01 -5.49 -2.31
CA ASP A 158 20.53 -6.43 -1.30
C ASP A 158 19.71 -7.72 -1.34
N ARG A 159 20.37 -8.79 -1.82
CA ARG A 159 20.02 -10.22 -1.68
C ARG A 159 18.56 -10.53 -1.33
N GLY A 160 17.63 -10.17 -2.23
CA GLY A 160 16.23 -10.60 -2.14
C GLY A 160 15.37 -9.92 -1.09
N LYS A 161 15.78 -8.77 -0.52
CA LYS A 161 14.99 -8.01 0.49
C LYS A 161 14.24 -6.78 -0.06
N GLY A 162 14.33 -6.51 -1.36
CA GLY A 162 13.73 -5.34 -1.99
C GLY A 162 14.59 -4.07 -1.88
N PRO A 163 14.19 -2.98 -2.54
CA PRO A 163 14.90 -1.71 -2.52
C PRO A 163 14.83 -1.04 -1.14
N LEU A 164 15.85 -0.24 -0.79
CA LEU A 164 15.88 0.50 0.48
C LEU A 164 15.09 1.81 0.36
N LEU A 165 14.49 2.21 1.48
CA LEU A 165 13.91 3.54 1.63
C LEU A 165 15.00 4.60 1.48
N ARG A 166 14.71 5.65 0.70
CA ARG A 166 15.53 6.84 0.56
C ARG A 166 15.20 7.80 1.70
N LEU A 167 16.05 7.88 2.72
CA LEU A 167 15.86 8.82 3.81
C LEU A 167 16.21 10.25 3.35
N PRO A 168 15.37 11.27 3.64
CA PRO A 168 15.69 12.64 3.29
C PRO A 168 16.95 13.11 4.04
N GLY A 169 17.91 13.69 3.31
CA GLY A 169 19.15 14.25 3.89
C GLY A 169 20.30 13.26 4.06
N SER A 170 20.10 11.95 3.84
CA SER A 170 21.24 11.04 3.67
C SER A 170 21.80 11.26 2.26
N GLY A 171 23.01 11.79 2.15
CA GLY A 171 23.80 11.68 0.92
C GLY A 171 24.05 10.20 0.53
N PRO A 172 25.14 9.84 -0.15
CA PRO A 172 25.38 8.43 -0.53
C PRO A 172 25.52 7.46 0.66
N CYS A 173 25.53 7.96 1.90
CA CYS A 173 25.57 7.16 3.12
C CYS A 173 24.21 6.53 3.44
N ARG A 174 24.10 5.23 3.19
CA ARG A 174 22.92 4.40 3.46
C ARG A 174 23.02 3.79 4.86
N TYR A 175 21.98 3.95 5.68
CA TYR A 175 21.93 3.31 7.01
C TYR A 175 21.22 1.94 6.91
N ARG A 176 21.87 0.89 7.41
CA ARG A 176 21.25 -0.42 7.63
C ARG A 176 20.39 -0.35 8.89
N VAL A 177 19.08 -0.45 8.76
CA VAL A 177 18.20 -0.69 9.92
C VAL A 177 18.43 -2.14 10.38
N PRO A 178 18.98 -2.39 11.58
CA PRO A 178 19.17 -3.77 12.05
C PRO A 178 17.81 -4.43 12.30
N GLY A 179 17.51 -5.47 11.54
CA GLY A 179 16.36 -6.34 11.80
C GLY A 179 16.66 -7.24 13.01
N ARG A 180 15.70 -7.30 13.95
CA ARG A 180 15.61 -8.15 15.15
C ARG A 180 16.92 -8.40 15.89
N ALA A 181 17.02 -7.76 17.07
CA ALA A 181 17.93 -8.04 18.18
C ALA A 181 18.73 -9.35 18.05
N ALA A 182 19.86 -9.29 17.33
CA ALA A 182 20.95 -10.20 17.59
C ALA A 182 21.53 -9.74 18.93
N SER A 183 21.30 -10.54 19.96
CA SER A 183 21.92 -10.40 21.27
C SER A 183 23.43 -10.22 21.08
N LEU A 184 23.92 -8.99 21.28
CA LEU A 184 25.33 -8.67 21.28
C LEU A 184 25.60 -7.84 22.53
N THR A 185 25.48 -8.48 23.68
CA THR A 185 26.19 -8.03 24.87
C THR A 185 27.68 -8.32 24.66
N ASN A 186 28.47 -7.26 24.53
CA ASN A 186 29.88 -7.32 24.85
C ASN A 186 30.25 -6.09 25.70
N LEU A 187 31.20 -6.29 26.61
CA LEU A 187 31.41 -5.62 27.90
C LEU A 187 31.73 -4.10 27.91
N ALA A 188 31.34 -3.31 26.90
CA ALA A 188 31.70 -1.89 26.83
C ALA A 188 30.58 -0.92 26.38
N GLY A 189 29.30 -1.31 26.43
CA GLY A 189 28.18 -0.37 26.47
C GLY A 189 28.10 0.73 25.39
N ARG A 190 28.71 0.55 24.20
CA ARG A 190 28.56 1.47 23.06
C ARG A 190 27.98 0.74 21.86
N LEU A 191 26.78 1.13 21.47
CA LEU A 191 26.12 0.74 20.23
C LEU A 191 26.99 1.18 19.04
N ARG A 192 27.69 0.24 18.39
CA ARG A 192 28.36 0.54 17.12
C ARG A 192 27.31 0.60 16.01
N ILE A 193 26.97 1.80 15.58
CA ILE A 193 26.39 2.03 14.26
C ILE A 193 27.50 1.74 13.24
N GLN A 194 27.47 0.58 12.57
CA GLN A 194 28.38 0.32 11.46
C GLN A 194 27.92 1.15 10.25
N SER A 195 28.54 2.32 10.05
CA SER A 195 28.51 3.02 8.77
C SER A 195 29.46 2.34 7.79
N SER A 196 28.93 1.65 6.80
CA SER A 196 29.71 1.27 5.62
C SER A 196 29.66 2.42 4.63
N CYS A 197 30.60 3.36 4.76
CA CYS A 197 30.89 4.35 3.72
C CYS A 197 31.69 3.63 2.62
N ALA A 198 31.09 3.37 1.47
CA ALA A 198 31.87 3.10 0.27
C ALA A 198 32.43 4.45 -0.20
N ALA A 199 33.74 4.65 -0.04
CA ALA A 199 34.43 5.73 -0.71
C ALA A 199 34.29 5.52 -2.22
N GLY A 200 33.89 6.58 -2.93
CA GLY A 200 33.62 6.52 -4.35
C GLY A 200 34.87 6.18 -5.18
N VAL A 201 34.60 5.55 -6.32
CA VAL A 201 35.37 5.67 -7.56
C VAL A 201 34.34 5.84 -8.68
#